data_AF-A0A6N6RZ98-F1
#
_entry.id   AF-A0A6N6RZ98-F1
#
_cell.length_a   1.000
_cell.length_b   1.000
_cell.length_c   1.000
_cell.angle_alpha   90.00
_cell.angle_beta   90.00
_cell.angle_gamma   90.00
#
_symmetry.space_group_name_H-M   'P 1'
#
loop_
_entity.id
_entity.type
_entity.pdbx_description
1 polymer ?
#
loop_
_entity_poly.entity_id
_entity_poly.type
_entity_poly.pdbx_seq_one_letter_code
_entity_poly.pdbx_strand_id
1 'polypeptide(L)'
;MVRKFFVVGKEGENKDLAQVPGEVYQDEAGLENGLLELMSELALLMEELREIKDRDPVQTLRILSESVNKVAVFAEQSLGGALPEDFLRDALLDASGSFSHLKLLHADRNRLSAQTAINLYAGWAGDAAGKNQAFRQISLGMVRVLESYLNFIAGFFGTPHLSEEWSEA
;
A
#
# COMPACT_ATOMS: atom_id res chain seq x y z
N MET A 1 -0.53 14.37 -30.09
CA MET A 1 -0.04 15.77 -30.12
C MET A 1 0.39 16.11 -28.71
N VAL A 2 1.70 16.13 -28.44
CA VAL A 2 2.27 16.23 -27.09
C VAL A 2 2.43 17.72 -26.74
N ARG A 3 1.79 18.19 -25.66
CA ARG A 3 2.01 19.55 -25.16
C ARG A 3 3.18 19.53 -24.17
N LYS A 4 4.31 20.11 -24.60
CA LYS A 4 5.42 20.47 -23.70
C LYS A 4 5.17 21.90 -23.21
N PHE A 5 5.02 22.08 -21.90
CA PHE A 5 5.03 23.41 -21.30
C PHE A 5 6.46 23.79 -20.91
N PHE A 6 6.93 24.92 -21.43
CA PHE A 6 8.14 25.59 -20.96
C PHE A 6 7.72 26.76 -20.07
N VAL A 7 8.20 26.77 -18.83
CA VAL A 7 8.09 27.94 -17.94
C VAL A 7 9.28 28.86 -18.26
N VAL A 8 9.01 30.03 -18.86
CA VAL A 8 9.99 31.11 -18.98
C VAL A 8 9.88 31.96 -17.72
N GLY A 9 10.87 31.85 -16.84
CA GLY A 9 10.98 32.70 -15.66
C GLY A 9 11.39 34.13 -16.02
N LYS A 10 10.70 35.13 -15.49
CA LYS A 10 11.29 36.46 -15.28
C LYS A 10 12.22 36.38 -14.07
N GLU A 11 13.48 36.74 -14.32
CA GLU A 11 14.62 36.97 -13.42
C GLU A 11 14.40 36.81 -11.90
N GLY A 12 15.24 35.97 -11.28
CA GLY A 12 15.64 36.13 -9.88
C GLY A 12 15.66 34.86 -9.02
N GLU A 13 16.74 34.09 -9.12
CA GLU A 13 17.28 33.13 -8.13
C GLU A 13 16.53 31.81 -7.79
N ASN A 14 17.27 30.72 -8.03
CA ASN A 14 17.01 29.31 -7.78
C ASN A 14 16.76 28.95 -6.30
N LYS A 15 15.91 27.93 -6.09
CA LYS A 15 16.26 26.72 -5.30
C LYS A 15 15.27 25.57 -5.54
N ASP A 16 15.78 24.50 -6.14
CA ASP A 16 15.43 23.09 -5.90
C ASP A 16 13.95 22.73 -5.73
N LEU A 17 13.14 22.89 -6.77
CA LEU A 17 11.93 22.08 -6.92
C LEU A 17 12.25 20.94 -7.87
N ALA A 18 12.61 19.80 -7.30
CA ALA A 18 12.71 18.55 -8.03
C ALA A 18 11.43 18.36 -8.85
N GLN A 19 11.57 18.21 -10.17
CA GLN A 19 10.48 17.75 -11.02
C GLN A 19 10.06 16.37 -10.51
N VAL A 20 8.83 16.25 -10.02
CA VAL A 20 8.22 14.94 -9.81
C VAL A 20 7.99 14.35 -11.21
N PRO A 21 8.70 13.29 -11.61
CA PRO A 21 8.49 12.68 -12.92
C PRO A 21 7.33 11.70 -12.77
N GLY A 22 6.16 12.10 -13.27
CA GLY A 22 5.00 11.21 -13.38
C GLY A 22 3.88 11.92 -14.10
N GLU A 23 3.56 11.47 -15.32
CA GLU A 23 2.29 11.82 -15.95
C GLU A 23 1.16 11.22 -15.10
N VAL A 24 0.56 12.04 -14.24
CA VAL A 24 -0.66 11.68 -13.51
C VAL A 24 -1.78 11.66 -14.55
N TYR A 25 -2.42 10.50 -14.74
CA TYR A 25 -3.58 10.39 -15.61
C TYR A 25 -4.73 11.20 -14.96
N GLN A 26 -4.99 12.38 -15.53
CA GLN A 26 -6.07 13.30 -15.16
C GLN A 26 -7.44 12.76 -15.63
N ASP A 27 -7.96 11.76 -14.94
CA ASP A 27 -9.40 11.52 -14.86
C ASP A 27 -9.79 11.53 -13.39
N GLU A 28 -10.10 12.73 -12.88
CA GLU A 28 -10.45 12.97 -11.47
C GLU A 28 -11.67 12.16 -11.06
N ALA A 29 -12.67 12.03 -11.95
CA ALA A 29 -13.80 11.15 -11.74
C ALA A 29 -13.39 9.68 -11.72
N GLY A 30 -12.44 9.27 -12.56
CA GLY A 30 -11.85 7.93 -12.53
C GLY A 30 -11.12 7.63 -11.21
N LEU A 31 -10.43 8.63 -10.65
CA LEU A 31 -9.70 8.51 -9.40
C LEU A 31 -10.61 8.46 -8.17
N GLU A 32 -11.63 9.33 -8.12
CA GLU A 32 -12.66 9.28 -7.08
C GLU A 32 -13.39 7.93 -7.09
N ASN A 33 -13.82 7.47 -8.28
CA ASN A 33 -14.46 6.17 -8.43
C ASN A 33 -13.53 5.03 -7.99
N GLY A 34 -12.25 5.07 -8.38
CA GLY A 34 -11.26 4.07 -7.96
C GLY A 34 -11.03 4.07 -6.44
N LEU A 35 -11.05 5.23 -5.80
CA LEU A 35 -10.91 5.32 -4.35
C LEU A 35 -12.17 4.77 -3.63
N LEU A 36 -13.36 5.10 -4.13
CA LEU A 36 -14.62 4.55 -3.62
C LEU A 36 -14.67 3.02 -3.77
N GLU A 37 -14.22 2.50 -4.90
CA GLU A 37 -14.09 1.06 -5.14
C GLU A 37 -13.11 0.43 -4.14
N LEU A 38 -11.90 0.97 -4.01
CA LEU A 38 -10.90 0.49 -3.04
C LEU A 38 -11.46 0.48 -1.61
N MET A 39 -12.12 1.56 -1.18
CA MET A 39 -12.70 1.65 0.16
C MET A 39 -13.82 0.62 0.36
N SER A 40 -14.65 0.39 -0.65
CA SER A 40 -15.70 -0.64 -0.62
C SER A 40 -15.11 -2.04 -0.50
N GLU A 41 -14.07 -2.33 -1.28
CA GLU A 41 -13.37 -3.61 -1.24
C GLU A 41 -12.66 -3.85 0.10
N LEU A 42 -12.00 -2.83 0.65
CA LEU A 42 -11.37 -2.92 1.97
C LEU A 42 -12.41 -3.12 3.07
N ALA A 43 -13.55 -2.43 3.00
CA ALA A 43 -14.64 -2.61 3.95
C ALA A 43 -15.18 -4.06 3.93
N LEU A 44 -15.32 -4.66 2.75
CA LEU A 44 -15.71 -6.06 2.61
C LEU A 44 -14.69 -7.00 3.27
N LEU A 45 -13.40 -6.82 2.98
CA LEU A 45 -12.33 -7.64 3.56
C LEU A 45 -12.21 -7.45 5.08
N MET A 46 -12.48 -6.25 5.60
CA MET A 46 -12.54 -5.98 7.04
C MET A 46 -13.69 -6.71 7.71
N GLU A 47 -14.87 -6.77 7.07
CA GLU A 47 -15.99 -7.54 7.62
C GLU A 47 -15.69 -9.04 7.57
N GLU A 48 -15.08 -9.55 6.50
CA GLU A 48 -14.65 -10.95 6.43
C GLU A 48 -13.66 -11.29 7.57
N LEU A 49 -12.66 -10.42 7.81
CA LEU A 49 -11.75 -10.55 8.95
C LEU A 49 -12.47 -10.58 10.29
N ARG A 50 -13.51 -9.76 10.46
CA ARG A 50 -14.31 -9.69 11.68
C ARG A 50 -15.15 -10.95 11.90
N GLU A 51 -15.66 -11.55 10.81
CA GLU A 51 -16.42 -12.79 10.85
C GLU A 51 -15.54 -14.00 11.21
N ILE A 52 -14.30 -14.02 10.73
CA ILE A 52 -13.38 -15.16 10.90
C ILE A 52 -13.07 -15.49 12.37
N LYS A 53 -13.17 -14.52 13.29
CA LYS A 53 -12.76 -14.65 14.70
C LYS A 53 -11.32 -15.21 14.81
N ASP A 54 -10.75 -15.38 16.00
CA ASP A 54 -9.36 -15.87 16.18
C ASP A 54 -9.13 -17.34 15.72
N ARG A 55 -10.02 -17.92 14.91
CA ARG A 55 -10.08 -19.36 14.63
C ARG A 55 -9.49 -19.80 13.30
N ASP A 56 -9.34 -18.90 12.32
CA ASP A 56 -8.68 -19.22 11.06
C ASP A 56 -7.54 -18.24 10.71
N PRO A 57 -6.34 -18.49 11.25
CA PRO A 57 -5.15 -17.69 10.95
C PRO A 57 -4.73 -17.78 9.48
N VAL A 58 -4.99 -18.90 8.78
CA VAL A 58 -4.64 -19.03 7.37
C VAL A 58 -5.53 -18.12 6.53
N GLN A 59 -6.83 -18.12 6.78
CA GLN A 59 -7.75 -17.22 6.10
C GLN A 59 -7.46 -15.75 6.43
N THR A 60 -7.15 -15.44 7.69
CA THR A 60 -6.72 -14.08 8.10
C THR A 60 -5.49 -13.62 7.30
N LEU A 61 -4.46 -14.46 7.19
CA LEU A 61 -3.24 -14.11 6.43
C LEU A 61 -3.53 -13.91 4.94
N ARG A 62 -4.47 -14.68 4.36
CA ARG A 62 -4.89 -14.51 2.97
C ARG A 62 -5.58 -13.17 2.75
N ILE A 63 -6.55 -12.82 3.60
CA ILE A 63 -7.29 -11.57 3.47
C ILE A 63 -6.36 -10.38 3.65
N LEU A 64 -5.48 -10.39 4.66
CA LEU A 64 -4.51 -9.31 4.84
C LEU A 64 -3.56 -9.17 3.64
N SER A 65 -3.12 -10.28 3.06
CA SER A 65 -2.31 -10.26 1.84
C SER A 65 -3.09 -9.70 0.65
N GLU A 66 -4.38 -10.01 0.55
CA GLU A 66 -5.26 -9.48 -0.49
C GLU A 66 -5.50 -7.98 -0.32
N SER A 67 -5.76 -7.51 0.91
CA SER A 67 -5.89 -6.08 1.21
C SER A 67 -4.65 -5.31 0.78
N VAL A 68 -3.44 -5.80 1.12
CA VAL A 68 -2.18 -5.14 0.71
C VAL A 68 -2.09 -5.06 -0.81
N ASN A 69 -2.42 -6.16 -1.51
CA ASN A 69 -2.36 -6.21 -2.96
C ASN A 69 -3.38 -5.29 -3.63
N LYS A 70 -4.60 -5.16 -3.08
CA LYS A 70 -5.62 -4.23 -3.60
C LYS A 70 -5.18 -2.78 -3.48
N VAL A 71 -4.65 -2.39 -2.32
CA VAL A 71 -4.11 -1.03 -2.14
C VAL A 71 -2.90 -0.79 -3.06
N ALA A 72 -2.02 -1.78 -3.23
CA ALA A 72 -0.89 -1.67 -4.14
C ALA A 72 -1.32 -1.51 -5.61
N VAL A 73 -2.33 -2.26 -6.06
CA VAL A 73 -2.91 -2.13 -7.41
C VAL A 73 -3.50 -0.74 -7.62
N PHE A 74 -4.29 -0.25 -6.66
CA PHE A 74 -4.83 1.11 -6.73
C PHE A 74 -3.70 2.15 -6.78
N ALA A 75 -2.69 2.03 -5.91
CA ALA A 75 -1.57 2.96 -5.90
C ALA A 75 -0.80 2.97 -7.23
N GLU A 76 -0.56 1.81 -7.85
CA GLU A 76 0.07 1.72 -9.17
C GLU A 76 -0.78 2.38 -10.27
N GLN A 77 -2.09 2.16 -10.26
CA GLN A 77 -3.01 2.67 -11.26
C GLN A 77 -3.22 4.18 -11.13
N SER A 78 -3.37 4.68 -9.89
CA SER A 78 -3.70 6.07 -9.61
C SER A 78 -2.48 6.98 -9.51
N LEU A 79 -1.35 6.47 -9.01
CA LEU A 79 -0.13 7.27 -8.81
C LEU A 79 0.88 7.09 -9.95
N GLY A 80 0.72 6.04 -10.77
CA GLY A 80 1.58 5.77 -11.92
C GLY A 80 3.07 5.75 -11.54
N GLY A 81 3.88 6.55 -12.23
CA GLY A 81 5.32 6.66 -11.99
C GLY A 81 5.72 7.28 -10.64
N ALA A 82 4.78 7.82 -9.87
CA ALA A 82 5.08 8.36 -8.55
C ALA A 82 5.27 7.25 -7.49
N LEU A 83 4.67 6.07 -7.67
CA LEU A 83 4.89 4.94 -6.77
C LEU A 83 6.22 4.24 -7.11
N PRO A 84 7.18 4.12 -6.17
CA PRO A 84 8.41 3.38 -6.41
C PRO A 84 8.14 1.90 -6.75
N GLU A 85 8.91 1.34 -7.69
CA GLU A 85 8.80 -0.08 -8.10
C GLU A 85 9.05 -1.05 -6.93
N ASP A 86 9.90 -0.66 -5.99
CA ASP A 86 10.29 -1.44 -4.81
C ASP A 86 9.57 -0.99 -3.52
N PHE A 87 8.51 -0.18 -3.61
CA PHE A 87 7.83 0.39 -2.43
C PHE A 87 7.40 -0.67 -1.41
N LEU A 88 6.76 -1.76 -1.87
CA LEU A 88 6.33 -2.86 -0.99
C LEU A 88 7.51 -3.48 -0.25
N ARG A 89 8.64 -3.67 -0.94
CA ARG A 89 9.84 -4.27 -0.36
C ARG A 89 10.40 -3.37 0.73
N ASP A 90 10.48 -2.08 0.49
CA ASP A 90 10.96 -1.11 1.47
C ASP A 90 10.03 -1.04 2.69
N ALA A 91 8.71 -1.03 2.47
CA ALA A 91 7.71 -1.06 3.53
C ALA A 91 7.81 -2.34 4.39
N LEU A 92 8.02 -3.50 3.76
CA LEU A 92 8.26 -4.76 4.47
C LEU A 92 9.56 -4.73 5.28
N LEU A 93 10.64 -4.17 4.71
CA LEU A 93 11.92 -4.06 5.40
C LEU A 93 11.84 -3.16 6.62
N ASP A 94 11.22 -1.98 6.51
CA ASP A 94 10.98 -1.07 7.62
C ASP A 94 10.16 -1.74 8.73
N ALA A 95 9.00 -2.30 8.37
CA ALA A 95 8.13 -2.98 9.32
C ALA A 95 8.81 -4.21 9.97
N SER A 96 9.73 -4.89 9.26
CA SER A 96 10.45 -6.05 9.80
C SER A 96 11.37 -5.73 10.99
N GLY A 97 11.73 -4.45 11.19
CA GLY A 97 12.44 -3.99 12.37
C GLY A 97 11.64 -4.19 13.66
N SER A 98 10.30 -4.08 13.58
CA SER A 98 9.38 -4.32 14.70
C SER A 98 8.74 -5.71 14.68
N PHE A 99 8.59 -6.30 13.49
CA PHE A 99 7.91 -7.57 13.27
C PHE A 99 8.82 -8.53 12.49
N SER A 100 9.74 -9.20 13.18
CA SER A 100 10.79 -10.01 12.53
C SER A 100 10.26 -11.11 11.60
N HIS A 101 9.08 -11.67 11.88
CA HIS A 101 8.47 -12.72 11.05
C HIS A 101 7.89 -12.21 9.72
N LEU A 102 7.81 -10.90 9.49
CA LEU A 102 7.47 -10.35 8.16
C LEU A 102 8.41 -10.80 7.05
N LYS A 103 9.65 -11.16 7.40
CA LYS A 103 10.65 -11.69 6.45
C LYS A 103 10.23 -13.02 5.80
N LEU A 104 9.16 -13.64 6.29
CA LEU A 104 8.53 -14.82 5.68
C LEU A 104 7.59 -14.46 4.52
N LEU A 105 7.26 -13.18 4.34
CA LEU A 105 6.48 -12.70 3.21
C LEU A 105 7.40 -12.43 2.03
N HIS A 106 6.90 -12.69 0.84
CA HIS A 106 7.60 -12.39 -0.40
C HIS A 106 6.96 -11.21 -1.09
N ALA A 107 7.80 -10.30 -1.59
CA ALA A 107 7.39 -9.25 -2.50
C ALA A 107 8.02 -9.53 -3.87
N ASP A 108 7.19 -9.50 -4.91
CA ASP A 108 7.63 -9.41 -6.30
C ASP A 108 7.07 -8.12 -6.87
N ARG A 109 7.94 -7.12 -7.08
CA ARG A 109 7.53 -5.72 -7.25
C ARG A 109 6.61 -5.30 -6.09
N ASN A 110 5.47 -4.69 -6.39
CA ASN A 110 4.43 -4.35 -5.42
C ASN A 110 3.32 -5.41 -5.35
N ARG A 111 3.68 -6.70 -5.44
CA ARG A 111 2.77 -7.83 -5.16
C ARG A 111 3.29 -8.64 -3.98
N LEU A 112 2.46 -8.73 -2.95
CA LEU A 112 2.70 -9.49 -1.74
C LEU A 112 2.21 -10.94 -1.90
N SER A 113 3.05 -11.88 -1.48
CA SER A 113 2.70 -13.29 -1.31
C SER A 113 2.95 -13.73 0.12
N ALA A 114 1.87 -14.17 0.77
CA ALA A 114 1.89 -14.77 2.11
C ALA A 114 2.01 -16.30 2.10
N GLN A 115 2.25 -16.93 0.94
CA GLN A 115 2.20 -18.40 0.81
C GLN A 115 3.18 -19.12 1.73
N THR A 116 4.40 -18.60 1.89
CA THR A 116 5.41 -19.15 2.80
C THR A 116 4.94 -19.08 4.26
N ALA A 117 4.39 -17.94 4.69
CA ALA A 117 3.82 -17.78 6.02
C ALA A 117 2.63 -18.74 6.26
N ILE A 118 1.76 -18.91 5.26
CA ILE A 118 0.61 -19.83 5.31
C ILE A 118 1.09 -21.29 5.45
N ASN A 119 2.04 -21.71 4.62
CA ASN A 119 2.61 -23.06 4.65
C ASN A 119 3.27 -23.34 6.01
N LEU A 120 4.03 -22.38 6.54
CA LEU A 120 4.65 -22.48 7.85
C LEU A 120 3.59 -22.63 8.95
N TYR A 121 2.48 -21.90 8.86
CA TYR A 121 1.40 -21.98 9.84
C TYR A 121 0.67 -23.33 9.81
N ALA A 122 0.42 -23.86 8.61
CA ALA A 122 -0.20 -25.16 8.41
C ALA A 122 0.69 -26.32 8.90
N GLY A 123 2.01 -26.22 8.69
CA GLY A 123 3.01 -27.22 9.07
C GLY A 123 3.74 -26.94 10.39
N TRP A 124 3.18 -26.10 11.27
CA TRP A 124 3.88 -25.66 12.49
C TRP A 124 4.17 -26.83 13.44
N ALA A 125 5.45 -27.14 13.63
CA ALA A 125 5.90 -28.22 14.51
C ALA A 125 6.22 -27.77 15.95
N GLY A 126 6.23 -26.46 16.22
CA GLY A 126 6.50 -25.88 17.54
C GLY A 126 5.27 -25.83 18.44
N ASP A 127 5.39 -25.12 19.56
CA ASP A 127 4.29 -24.92 20.49
C ASP A 127 3.24 -23.92 19.98
N ALA A 128 2.06 -23.94 20.62
CA ALA A 128 0.97 -23.03 20.29
C ALA A 128 1.30 -21.56 20.57
N ALA A 129 2.14 -21.28 21.57
CA ALA A 129 2.54 -19.92 21.92
C ALA A 129 3.39 -19.29 20.82
N GLY A 130 4.41 -19.99 20.33
CA GLY A 130 5.24 -19.56 19.21
C GLY A 130 4.43 -19.43 17.92
N LYS A 131 3.49 -20.36 17.68
CA LYS A 131 2.56 -20.29 16.54
C LYS A 131 1.74 -18.99 16.55
N ASN A 132 1.11 -18.69 17.69
CA ASN A 132 0.30 -17.49 17.86
C ASN A 132 1.13 -16.21 17.79
N GLN A 133 2.36 -16.22 18.33
CA GLN A 133 3.28 -15.11 18.24
C GLN A 133 3.69 -14.81 16.79
N ALA A 134 4.05 -15.84 16.02
CA ALA A 134 4.40 -15.70 14.61
C ALA A 134 3.24 -15.13 13.81
N PHE A 135 2.03 -15.69 13.99
CA PHE A 135 0.82 -15.15 13.38
C PHE A 135 0.59 -13.68 13.72
N ARG A 136 0.65 -13.32 15.01
CA ARG A 136 0.44 -11.94 15.45
C ARG A 136 1.46 -10.98 14.83
N GLN A 137 2.73 -11.37 14.75
CA GLN A 137 3.76 -10.53 14.14
C GLN A 137 3.52 -10.33 12.64
N ILE A 138 3.17 -11.40 11.92
CA ILE A 138 2.92 -11.32 10.48
C ILE A 138 1.66 -10.47 10.21
N SER A 139 0.58 -10.70 10.95
CA SER A 139 -0.68 -9.95 10.80
C SER A 139 -0.51 -8.46 11.10
N LEU A 140 0.07 -8.10 12.25
CA LEU A 140 0.32 -6.69 12.60
C LEU A 140 1.31 -6.04 11.63
N GLY A 141 2.29 -6.80 11.16
CA GLY A 141 3.23 -6.35 10.16
C GLY A 141 2.57 -5.99 8.83
N MET A 142 1.64 -6.82 8.33
CA MET A 142 0.89 -6.52 7.11
C MET A 142 -0.03 -5.31 7.28
N VAL A 143 -0.62 -5.13 8.47
CA VAL A 143 -1.37 -3.89 8.80
C VAL A 143 -0.44 -2.68 8.75
N ARG A 144 0.78 -2.78 9.25
CA ARG A 144 1.76 -1.67 9.15
C ARG A 144 2.13 -1.34 7.70
N VAL A 145 2.25 -2.35 6.84
CA VAL A 145 2.49 -2.15 5.40
C VAL A 145 1.27 -1.47 4.74
N LEU A 146 0.05 -1.87 5.08
CA LEU A 146 -1.17 -1.18 4.63
C LEU A 146 -1.17 0.29 5.03
N GLU A 147 -0.83 0.60 6.29
CA GLU A 147 -0.70 1.98 6.77
C GLU A 147 0.33 2.76 5.94
N SER A 148 1.49 2.17 5.61
CA SER A 148 2.50 2.83 4.78
C SER A 148 1.97 3.18 3.39
N TYR A 149 1.22 2.28 2.75
CA TYR A 149 0.58 2.57 1.46
C TYR A 149 -0.46 3.69 1.58
N LEU A 150 -1.36 3.61 2.56
CA LEU A 150 -2.42 4.61 2.76
C LEU A 150 -1.83 5.99 3.07
N ASN A 151 -0.75 6.05 3.87
CA ASN A 151 -0.04 7.29 4.16
C ASN A 151 0.64 7.86 2.91
N PHE A 152 1.20 7.01 2.05
CA PHE A 152 1.79 7.44 0.78
C PHE A 152 0.74 8.03 -0.15
N ILE A 153 -0.39 7.33 -0.32
CA ILE A 153 -1.54 7.78 -1.11
C ILE A 153 -2.07 9.12 -0.56
N ALA A 154 -2.31 9.21 0.74
CA ALA A 154 -2.80 10.43 1.39
C ALA A 154 -1.80 11.59 1.25
N GLY A 155 -0.50 11.32 1.39
CA GLY A 155 0.56 12.31 1.21
C GLY A 155 0.63 12.84 -0.23
N PHE A 156 0.39 11.97 -1.23
CA PHE A 156 0.32 12.37 -2.62
C PHE A 156 -0.82 13.36 -2.87
N PHE A 157 -2.05 13.03 -2.44
CA PHE A 157 -3.21 13.92 -2.60
C PHE A 157 -3.19 15.16 -1.69
N GLY A 158 -2.48 15.11 -0.57
CA GLY A 158 -2.33 16.24 0.36
C GLY A 158 -1.29 17.28 -0.07
N THR A 159 -0.64 17.13 -1.24
CA THR A 159 0.31 18.13 -1.72
C THR A 159 -0.42 19.40 -2.19
N PRO A 160 0.09 20.62 -1.87
CA PRO A 160 -0.61 21.89 -2.09
C PRO A 160 -1.14 22.12 -3.50
N HIS A 161 -0.42 21.63 -4.51
CA HIS A 161 -0.81 21.78 -5.92
C HIS A 161 -2.01 20.95 -6.34
N LEU A 162 -2.31 19.84 -5.64
CA LEU A 162 -3.53 19.06 -5.85
C LEU A 162 -4.65 19.52 -4.90
N SER A 163 -4.33 19.94 -3.66
CA SER A 163 -5.35 20.36 -2.70
C SER A 163 -6.08 21.66 -3.08
N GLU A 164 -5.42 22.59 -3.78
CA GLU A 164 -6.08 23.81 -4.27
C GLU A 164 -7.09 23.50 -5.38
N GLU A 165 -6.76 22.59 -6.31
CA GLU A 165 -7.68 22.13 -7.37
C GLU A 165 -8.92 21.41 -6.79
N TRP A 166 -8.78 20.71 -5.66
CA TRP A 166 -9.87 19.98 -5.00
C TRP A 166 -10.76 20.84 -4.10
N SER A 167 -10.30 22.01 -3.67
CA SER A 167 -11.08 22.89 -2.79
C SER A 167 -12.05 23.82 -3.53
N GLU A 168 -11.91 23.93 -4.85
CA GLU A 168 -12.71 24.82 -5.70
C GLU A 168 -13.83 24.10 -6.50
N ALA A 169 -14.01 22.77 -6.32
CA ALA A 169 -15.12 21.99 -6.88
C ALA A 169 -16.28 21.80 -5.88
#